data_AF-A0A9W9X7W8-F1
#
_entry.id   AF-A0A9W9X7W8-F1
#
_cell.length_a   1.000
_cell.length_b   1.000
_cell.length_c   1.000
_cell.angle_alpha   90.00
_cell.angle_beta   90.00
_cell.angle_gamma   90.00
#
_symmetry.space_group_name_H-M   'P 1'
#
loop_
_entity.id
_entity.type
_entity.pdbx_description
1 polymer ?
#
loop_
_entity_poly.entity_id
_entity_poly.type
_entity_poly.pdbx_seq_one_letter_code
_entity_poly.pdbx_strand_id
1 'polypeptide(L)'
;MNVNADKRSENRLPPIKRHIVSNDTVTRSSTYIDSPELQYKNYPGFANVARSYATEVLPAYLSNEEDVGAYKGTDSIASFNQVEIVVPNEGTSALGKAGGANMVVLDLHPGAIGHMHRTVSIDFAICVHGEIDHELDNGETIRLYPGSSRLA
;
A
#
# COMPACT_ATOMS: atom_id res chain seq x y z
N MET A 1 25.01 -12.73 0.14
CA MET A 1 24.84 -11.91 1.36
C MET A 1 23.39 -12.05 1.80
N ASN A 2 23.15 -12.51 3.03
CA ASN A 2 21.81 -12.73 3.56
C ASN A 2 21.08 -11.40 3.79
N VAL A 3 20.06 -11.12 2.97
CA VAL A 3 19.16 -9.97 3.14
C VAL A 3 17.97 -10.40 4.01
N ASN A 4 18.24 -10.85 5.23
CA ASN A 4 17.20 -11.22 6.21
C ASN A 4 17.60 -10.76 7.62
N ALA A 5 18.28 -9.62 7.72
CA ALA A 5 18.35 -8.90 8.98
C ALA A 5 17.01 -8.16 9.13
N ASP A 6 16.28 -8.50 10.18
CA ASP A 6 15.07 -7.81 10.60
C ASP A 6 15.38 -6.32 10.83
N LYS A 7 15.16 -5.49 9.81
CA LYS A 7 15.35 -4.02 9.87
C LYS A 7 14.26 -3.33 10.72
N ARG A 8 13.56 -4.07 11.59
CA ARG A 8 12.53 -3.57 12.51
C ARG A 8 13.09 -3.06 13.84
N SER A 9 14.41 -2.98 14.03
CA SER A 9 15.01 -2.65 15.33
C SER A 9 14.55 -1.32 15.95
N GLU A 10 13.87 -0.45 15.20
CA GLU A 10 13.28 0.80 15.70
C GLU A 10 11.74 0.82 15.70
N ASN A 11 11.07 -0.13 15.05
CA ASN A 11 9.62 -0.13 14.90
C ASN A 11 8.97 -1.05 15.94
N ARG A 12 8.34 -0.45 16.96
CA ARG A 12 7.67 -1.16 18.06
C ARG A 12 6.25 -1.63 17.71
N LEU A 13 5.79 -1.39 16.49
CA LEU A 13 4.46 -1.80 16.03
C LEU A 13 4.43 -3.29 15.68
N PRO A 14 3.30 -3.99 15.90
CA PRO A 14 3.12 -5.36 15.45
C PRO A 14 3.30 -5.48 13.92
N PRO A 15 3.84 -6.61 13.43
CA PRO A 15 3.96 -6.82 11.99
C PRO A 15 2.57 -6.88 11.34
N ILE A 16 2.40 -6.17 10.23
CA ILE A 16 1.18 -6.27 9.44
C ILE A 16 1.12 -7.63 8.75
N LYS A 17 -0.06 -8.26 8.80
CA LYS A 17 -0.37 -9.48 8.07
C LYS A 17 -1.33 -9.14 6.95
N ARG A 18 -1.01 -9.63 5.75
CA ARG A 18 -1.88 -9.53 4.59
C ARG A 18 -2.46 -10.90 4.28
N HIS A 19 -3.77 -10.94 4.09
CA HIS A 19 -4.51 -12.12 3.68
C HIS A 19 -5.21 -11.82 2.36
N ILE A 20 -4.87 -12.56 1.31
CA ILE A 20 -5.48 -12.42 -0.02
C ILE A 20 -6.43 -13.58 -0.22
N VAL A 21 -7.63 -13.28 -0.72
CA VAL A 21 -8.66 -14.27 -1.02
C VAL A 21 -8.80 -14.39 -2.53
N SER A 22 -8.99 -15.62 -3.01
CA SER A 22 -9.32 -15.92 -4.40
C SER A 22 -10.43 -16.96 -4.46
N ASN A 23 -10.82 -17.36 -5.67
CA ASN A 23 -11.78 -18.42 -5.93
C ASN A 23 -11.07 -19.66 -6.48
N ASP A 24 -11.30 -20.81 -5.86
CA ASP A 24 -10.85 -22.09 -6.37
C ASP A 24 -11.60 -22.41 -7.68
N THR A 25 -10.86 -22.68 -8.75
CA THR A 25 -11.42 -22.88 -10.10
C THR A 25 -12.17 -24.21 -10.26
N VAL A 26 -11.91 -25.18 -9.38
CA VAL A 26 -12.54 -26.51 -9.38
C VAL A 26 -13.76 -26.51 -8.46
N THR A 27 -13.59 -26.10 -7.21
CA THR A 27 -14.63 -26.16 -6.18
C THR A 27 -15.54 -24.95 -6.17
N ARG A 28 -15.17 -23.86 -6.87
CA ARG A 28 -15.85 -22.54 -6.89
C ARG A 28 -15.98 -21.88 -5.52
N SER A 29 -15.26 -22.38 -4.51
CA SER A 29 -15.27 -21.83 -3.16
C SER A 29 -14.27 -20.67 -3.02
N SER A 30 -14.52 -19.75 -2.10
CA SER A 30 -13.53 -18.75 -1.71
C SER A 30 -12.45 -19.37 -0.83
N THR A 31 -11.18 -19.08 -1.13
CA THR A 31 -10.02 -19.62 -0.41
C THR A 31 -8.99 -18.53 -0.15
N TYR A 32 -8.23 -18.66 0.93
CA TYR A 32 -7.02 -17.86 1.12
C TYR A 32 -5.91 -18.40 0.22
N ILE A 33 -5.15 -17.49 -0.38
CA ILE A 33 -3.96 -17.81 -1.17
C ILE A 33 -2.72 -17.25 -0.51
N ASP A 34 -1.58 -17.87 -0.82
CA ASP A 34 -0.29 -17.37 -0.35
C ASP A 34 -0.03 -15.97 -0.90
N SER A 35 0.56 -15.13 -0.08
CA SER A 35 1.00 -13.79 -0.42
C SER A 35 2.50 -13.70 -0.17
N PRO A 36 3.26 -12.99 -1.02
CA PRO A 36 4.62 -12.61 -0.67
C PRO A 36 4.63 -11.83 0.65
N GLU A 37 5.75 -11.82 1.36
CA GLU A 37 5.91 -10.98 2.55
C GLU A 37 5.83 -9.48 2.18
N LEU A 38 5.43 -8.65 3.14
CA LEU A 38 5.49 -7.20 2.98
C LEU A 38 6.93 -6.74 2.87
N GLN A 39 7.26 -6.06 1.77
CA GLN A 39 8.57 -5.44 1.59
C GLN A 39 8.56 -4.04 2.19
N TYR A 40 9.11 -3.92 3.41
CA TYR A 40 9.25 -2.64 4.06
C TYR A 40 10.47 -1.88 3.53
N LYS A 41 10.22 -0.68 3.03
CA LYS A 41 11.24 0.30 2.69
C LYS A 41 11.35 1.31 3.81
N ASN A 42 12.54 1.41 4.38
CA ASN A 42 12.85 2.38 5.43
C ASN A 42 13.25 3.72 4.79
N TYR A 43 12.60 4.79 5.23
CA TYR A 43 12.95 6.16 4.95
C TYR A 43 13.44 6.79 6.26
N PRO A 44 14.77 6.90 6.45
CA PRO A 44 15.35 7.33 7.72
C PRO A 44 14.77 8.66 8.21
N GLY A 45 14.35 8.70 9.48
CA GLY A 45 13.75 9.88 10.11
C GLY A 45 12.33 10.21 9.66
N PHE A 46 11.73 9.41 8.79
CA PHE A 46 10.39 9.64 8.28
C PHE A 46 9.45 8.47 8.55
N ALA A 47 9.65 7.33 7.89
CA ALA A 47 8.68 6.24 7.94
C ALA A 47 9.27 4.89 7.51
N ASN A 48 8.61 3.81 7.92
CA ASN A 48 8.68 2.54 7.20
C ASN A 48 7.44 2.39 6.33
N VAL A 49 7.62 2.04 5.06
CA VAL A 49 6.54 2.00 4.06
C VAL A 49 6.51 0.64 3.40
N ALA A 50 5.32 0.05 3.27
CA ALA A 50 5.16 -1.20 2.54
C ALA A 50 3.86 -1.19 1.73
N ARG A 51 3.93 -1.68 0.49
CA ARG A 51 2.74 -1.90 -0.33
C ARG A 51 2.00 -3.14 0.14
N SER A 52 0.77 -2.93 0.61
CA SER A 52 -0.14 -4.02 0.97
C SER A 52 -0.72 -4.68 -0.29
N TYR A 53 -1.37 -3.95 -1.17
CA TYR A 53 -1.89 -4.52 -2.41
C TYR A 53 -2.05 -3.43 -3.46
N ALA A 54 -2.08 -3.81 -4.72
CA ALA A 54 -2.38 -2.86 -5.79
C ALA A 54 -3.04 -3.53 -6.98
N THR A 55 -3.75 -2.73 -7.75
CA THR A 55 -4.31 -3.11 -9.04
C THR A 55 -3.74 -2.20 -10.11
N GLU A 56 -3.68 -2.68 -11.35
CA GLU A 56 -3.17 -1.86 -12.46
C GLU A 56 -4.20 -0.84 -12.96
N VAL A 57 -5.49 -1.15 -12.77
CA VAL A 57 -6.63 -0.40 -13.30
C VAL A 57 -7.79 -0.37 -12.32
N LEU A 58 -8.69 0.60 -12.52
CA LEU A 58 -10.02 0.64 -11.93
C LEU A 58 -11.10 0.71 -13.03
N PRO A 59 -12.19 -0.07 -12.93
CA PRO A 59 -12.41 -1.16 -11.98
C PRO A 59 -11.36 -2.28 -12.13
N ALA A 60 -11.02 -2.93 -11.02
CA ALA A 60 -10.04 -4.01 -11.01
C ALA A 60 -10.53 -5.24 -11.79
N TYR A 61 -9.62 -5.89 -12.53
CA TYR A 61 -9.93 -7.12 -13.26
C TYR A 61 -9.52 -8.34 -12.44
N LEU A 62 -10.51 -8.95 -11.76
CA LEU A 62 -10.29 -10.07 -10.83
C LEU A 62 -10.45 -11.45 -11.48
N SER A 63 -10.83 -11.48 -12.77
CA SER A 63 -11.02 -12.76 -13.47
C SER A 63 -9.68 -13.44 -13.71
N ASN A 64 -9.66 -14.76 -13.59
CA ASN A 64 -8.45 -15.57 -13.81
C ASN A 64 -7.25 -15.17 -12.94
N GLU A 65 -7.50 -14.55 -11.78
CA GLU A 65 -6.44 -14.08 -10.87
C GLU A 65 -5.46 -13.08 -11.52
N GLU A 66 -5.90 -12.32 -12.54
CA GLU A 66 -5.03 -11.39 -13.27
C GLU A 66 -4.45 -10.30 -12.35
N ASP A 67 -5.26 -9.75 -11.44
CA ASP A 67 -4.80 -8.77 -10.44
C ASP A 67 -3.78 -9.39 -9.46
N VAL A 68 -4.02 -10.62 -9.01
CA VAL A 68 -3.09 -11.35 -8.14
C VAL A 68 -1.79 -11.66 -8.88
N GLY A 69 -1.87 -12.05 -10.15
CA GLY A 69 -0.73 -12.30 -11.02
C GLY A 69 0.11 -11.05 -11.23
N ALA A 70 -0.53 -9.93 -11.55
CA ALA A 70 0.12 -8.62 -11.65
C ALA A 70 0.77 -8.20 -10.32
N TYR A 71 0.06 -8.37 -9.20
CA TYR A 71 0.56 -8.06 -7.87
C TYR A 71 1.78 -8.91 -7.48
N LYS A 72 1.76 -10.22 -7.77
CA LYS A 72 2.86 -11.15 -7.43
C LYS A 72 4.02 -11.11 -8.43
N GLY A 73 3.78 -10.69 -9.67
CA GLY A 73 4.80 -10.53 -10.69
C GLY A 73 5.83 -9.46 -10.29
N THR A 74 7.01 -9.45 -10.94
CA THR A 74 8.07 -8.47 -10.65
C THR A 74 8.01 -7.23 -11.53
N ASP A 75 7.38 -7.35 -12.70
CA ASP A 75 7.52 -6.36 -13.79
C ASP A 75 6.25 -5.50 -13.97
N SER A 76 5.17 -5.81 -13.25
CA SER A 76 3.93 -5.04 -13.28
C SER A 76 4.04 -3.76 -12.43
N ILE A 77 3.29 -2.73 -12.82
CA ILE A 77 3.07 -1.51 -12.04
C ILE A 77 2.33 -1.77 -10.73
N ALA A 78 1.61 -2.90 -10.61
CA ALA A 78 0.93 -3.33 -9.39
C ALA A 78 1.80 -4.23 -8.50
N SER A 79 3.01 -4.58 -8.93
CA SER A 79 3.87 -5.53 -8.23
C SER A 79 4.10 -5.13 -6.77
N PHE A 80 4.15 -6.13 -5.89
CA PHE A 80 4.51 -5.96 -4.48
C PHE A 80 5.90 -5.34 -4.26
N ASN A 81 6.78 -5.38 -5.26
CA ASN A 81 8.10 -4.75 -5.23
C ASN A 81 8.07 -3.24 -5.52
N GLN A 82 6.96 -2.72 -6.04
CA GLN A 82 6.81 -1.30 -6.38
C GLN A 82 6.65 -0.44 -5.14
N VAL A 83 7.24 0.75 -5.16
CA VAL A 83 7.40 1.64 -3.99
C VAL A 83 6.63 2.95 -4.13
N GLU A 84 6.00 3.15 -5.28
CA GLU A 84 5.20 4.30 -5.62
C GLU A 84 3.97 4.38 -4.71
N ILE A 85 3.60 5.59 -4.30
CA ILE A 85 2.40 5.84 -3.50
C ILE A 85 1.14 5.79 -4.37
N VAL A 86 1.27 6.14 -5.66
CA VAL A 86 0.17 6.19 -6.63
C VAL A 86 0.45 5.19 -7.73
N VAL A 87 -0.58 4.47 -8.20
CA VAL A 87 -0.51 3.74 -9.47
C VAL A 87 -0.67 4.78 -10.59
N PRO A 88 0.31 4.97 -11.48
CA PRO A 88 0.25 6.01 -12.50
C PRO A 88 -1.03 5.95 -13.33
N ASN A 89 -1.61 7.11 -13.66
CA ASN A 89 -2.79 7.23 -14.51
C ASN A 89 -2.47 7.13 -16.01
N GLU A 90 -1.18 7.10 -16.33
CA GLU A 90 -0.65 7.01 -17.69
C GLU A 90 0.43 5.94 -17.76
N GLY A 91 0.56 5.31 -18.93
CA GLY A 91 1.39 4.12 -19.13
C GLY A 91 0.59 2.94 -19.67
N THR A 92 1.30 1.89 -20.09
CA THR A 92 0.68 0.65 -20.56
C THR A 92 0.73 -0.38 -19.43
N SER A 93 -0.40 -0.68 -18.80
CA SER A 93 -0.53 -1.96 -18.11
C SER A 93 -0.69 -3.08 -19.13
N ALA A 94 -0.62 -4.33 -18.67
CA ALA A 94 -0.98 -5.48 -19.50
C ALA A 94 -2.42 -5.38 -20.07
N LEU A 95 -3.29 -4.58 -19.44
CA LEU A 95 -4.68 -4.35 -19.83
C LEU A 95 -4.86 -3.13 -20.76
N GLY A 96 -3.78 -2.45 -21.17
CA GLY A 96 -3.82 -1.30 -22.07
C GLY A 96 -4.43 -0.03 -21.47
N LYS A 97 -4.62 0.02 -20.14
CA LYS A 97 -5.12 1.17 -19.36
C LYS A 97 -4.31 1.31 -18.07
N ALA A 98 -4.32 2.45 -17.41
CA ALA A 98 -3.67 2.66 -16.11
C ALA A 98 -4.57 3.47 -15.17
N GLY A 99 -4.14 3.70 -13.93
CA GLY A 99 -4.96 4.36 -12.88
C GLY A 99 -5.69 3.36 -11.98
N GLY A 100 -4.92 2.45 -11.39
CA GLY A 100 -5.41 1.45 -10.43
C GLY A 100 -5.51 1.96 -8.99
N ALA A 101 -5.74 1.04 -8.06
CA ALA A 101 -5.72 1.32 -6.63
C ALA A 101 -4.40 0.90 -5.99
N ASN A 102 -3.99 1.61 -4.94
CA ASN A 102 -2.84 1.24 -4.12
C ASN A 102 -3.22 1.27 -2.64
N MET A 103 -2.96 0.17 -1.93
CA MET A 103 -3.08 0.10 -0.49
C MET A 103 -1.67 0.07 0.11
N VAL A 104 -1.33 1.10 0.87
CA VAL A 104 -0.01 1.26 1.48
C VAL A 104 -0.14 1.25 3.00
N VAL A 105 0.81 0.60 3.66
CA VAL A 105 1.02 0.67 5.11
C VAL A 105 2.14 1.67 5.37
N LEU A 106 1.87 2.64 6.24
CA LEU A 106 2.80 3.70 6.60
C LEU A 106 3.00 3.75 8.11
N ASP A 107 4.20 3.37 8.55
CA ASP A 107 4.61 3.48 9.95
C ASP A 107 5.46 4.75 10.10
N LEU A 108 4.80 5.88 10.37
CA LEU A 108 5.46 7.17 10.60
C LEU A 108 6.25 7.14 11.91
N HIS A 109 7.50 7.63 11.87
CA HIS A 109 8.32 7.75 13.08
C HIS A 109 7.83 8.90 13.96
N PRO A 110 7.98 8.82 15.30
CA PRO A 110 7.65 9.94 16.17
C PRO A 110 8.43 11.21 15.78
N GLY A 111 7.71 12.33 15.60
CA GLY A 111 8.29 13.60 15.18
C GLY A 111 8.64 13.70 13.69
N ALA A 112 8.34 12.66 12.89
CA ALA A 112 8.49 12.72 11.45
C ALA A 112 7.54 13.76 10.84
N ILE A 113 8.03 14.49 9.83
CA ILE A 113 7.26 15.46 9.07
C ILE A 113 7.25 15.02 7.62
N GLY A 114 6.05 14.84 7.06
CA GLY A 114 5.88 14.50 5.65
C GLY A 114 6.14 15.69 4.73
N HIS A 115 6.48 15.41 3.48
CA HIS A 115 6.53 16.43 2.45
C HIS A 115 5.11 16.90 2.13
N MET A 116 4.88 18.22 2.10
CA MET A 116 3.64 18.77 1.57
C MET A 116 3.59 18.49 0.06
N HIS A 117 2.57 17.77 -0.40
CA HIS A 117 2.41 17.41 -1.80
C HIS A 117 0.95 17.17 -2.15
N ARG A 118 0.67 17.10 -3.46
CA ARG A 118 -0.63 16.73 -4.02
C ARG A 118 -0.43 15.65 -5.07
N THR A 119 -1.25 14.61 -5.01
CA THR A 119 -1.29 13.50 -5.97
C THR A 119 -2.50 13.65 -6.89
N VAL A 120 -2.47 12.95 -8.03
CA VAL A 120 -3.65 12.77 -8.89
C VAL A 120 -4.27 11.42 -8.52
N SER A 121 -4.79 11.33 -7.30
CA SER A 121 -5.46 10.16 -6.72
C SER A 121 -6.58 10.61 -5.78
N ILE A 122 -7.41 9.67 -5.34
CA ILE A 122 -8.24 9.83 -4.15
C ILE A 122 -7.70 8.89 -3.10
N ASP A 123 -7.30 9.43 -1.96
CA ASP A 123 -6.64 8.68 -0.90
C ASP A 123 -7.57 8.48 0.30
N PHE A 124 -7.81 7.23 0.68
CA PHE A 124 -8.49 6.88 1.93
C PHE A 124 -7.44 6.54 2.98
N ALA A 125 -7.05 7.55 3.78
CA ALA A 125 -6.08 7.37 4.86
C ALA A 125 -6.79 7.07 6.18
N ILE A 126 -6.45 5.96 6.83
CA ILE A 126 -7.01 5.57 8.12
C ILE A 126 -5.87 5.47 9.13
N CYS A 127 -5.98 6.20 10.24
CA CYS A 127 -5.06 6.02 11.36
C CYS A 127 -5.41 4.72 12.07
N VAL A 128 -4.50 3.75 12.08
CA VAL A 128 -4.72 2.43 12.71
C VAL A 128 -4.17 2.38 14.14
N HIS A 129 -3.06 3.06 14.39
CA HIS A 129 -2.39 3.11 15.69
C HIS A 129 -1.68 4.44 15.90
N GLY A 130 -1.53 4.87 17.16
CA GLY A 130 -0.92 6.15 17.50
C GLY A 130 -1.81 7.32 17.11
N GLU A 131 -1.19 8.43 16.73
CA GLU A 131 -1.89 9.64 16.29
C GLU A 131 -1.00 10.44 15.35
N ILE A 132 -1.62 11.22 14.44
CA ILE A 132 -0.91 11.95 13.38
C ILE A 132 -1.53 13.34 13.26
N ASP A 133 -0.70 14.39 13.23
CA ASP A 133 -1.16 15.71 12.79
C ASP A 133 -1.25 15.74 11.27
N HIS A 134 -2.44 16.08 10.77
CA HIS A 134 -2.71 16.21 9.36
C HIS A 134 -2.89 17.67 8.99
N GLU A 135 -1.87 18.26 8.35
CA GLU A 135 -1.78 19.67 7.98
C GLU A 135 -2.08 19.91 6.50
N LEU A 136 -2.79 20.99 6.18
CA LEU A 136 -3.06 21.49 4.84
C LEU A 136 -2.16 22.69 4.50
N ASP A 137 -2.12 23.08 3.22
CA ASP A 137 -1.27 24.16 2.71
C ASP A 137 -1.60 25.54 3.30
N ASN A 138 -2.82 25.74 3.77
CA ASN A 138 -3.24 26.95 4.48
C ASN A 138 -2.96 26.93 6.00
N GLY A 139 -2.31 25.88 6.51
CA GLY A 139 -1.98 25.70 7.92
C GLY A 139 -3.14 25.14 8.78
N GLU A 140 -4.28 24.79 8.18
CA GLU A 140 -5.32 24.04 8.90
C GLU A 140 -4.79 22.64 9.26
N THR A 141 -4.85 22.31 10.54
CA THR A 141 -4.35 21.03 11.06
C THR A 141 -5.42 20.33 11.90
N ILE A 142 -5.59 19.04 11.63
CA ILE A 142 -6.46 18.16 12.42
C ILE A 142 -5.62 16.98 12.93
N ARG A 143 -5.73 16.67 14.22
CA ARG A 143 -5.16 15.45 14.82
C ARG A 143 -6.03 14.25 14.47
N LEU A 144 -5.47 13.27 13.77
CA LEU A 144 -6.09 11.99 13.48
C LEU A 144 -5.76 10.99 14.58
N TYR A 145 -6.80 10.43 15.21
CA TYR A 145 -6.71 9.35 16.20
C TYR A 145 -7.03 7.99 15.57
N PRO A 146 -6.76 6.86 16.25
CA PRO A 146 -7.10 5.54 15.72
C PRO A 146 -8.58 5.43 15.32
N GLY A 147 -8.84 4.95 14.11
CA GLY A 147 -10.18 4.89 13.50
C GLY A 147 -10.59 6.15 12.75
N SER A 148 -9.85 7.26 12.85
CA SER A 148 -10.10 8.46 12.05
C SER A 148 -9.74 8.19 10.59
N SER A 149 -10.63 8.59 9.68
CA SER A 149 -10.40 8.54 8.24
C SER A 149 -10.27 9.95 7.66
N ARG A 150 -9.31 10.14 6.75
CA ARG A 150 -9.15 11.33 5.92
C ARG A 150 -9.28 10.94 4.45
N LEU A 151 -10.03 11.73 3.69
CA LEU A 151 -10.16 11.64 2.25
C LEU A 151 -9.50 12.87 1.63
N ALA A 152 -8.70 12.69 0.57
CA ALA A 152 -8.11 13.79 -0.22
C ALA A 152 -7.90 13.40 -1.67
#